data_AF-A0A151ASP3-F1
#
_entry.id   AF-A0A151ASP3-F1
#
_cell.length_a   1.000
_cell.length_b   1.000
_cell.length_c   1.000
_cell.angle_alpha   90.00
_cell.angle_beta   90.00
_cell.angle_gamma   90.00
#
_symmetry.space_group_name_H-M   'P 1'
#
loop_
_entity.id
_entity.type
_entity.pdbx_description
1 polymer ?
#
loop_
_entity_poly.entity_id
_entity_poly.type
_entity_poly.pdbx_seq_one_letter_code
_entity_poly.pdbx_strand_id
1 'polypeptide(L)'
;MVASALAALVIVAALDTTWRGLFLAKLAQKQFDETTELRNAAQWVTRDLRRASAVAEAGPGRLEFTSADGGTVAYALDGGSLVRTEGASRRTVAKGLTAAAFSADEREGGVLVTAEFTGERGGNVRTAVWVPAASGGI
;
A
#
# COMPACT_ATOMS: atom_id res chain seq x y z
N MET A 1 41.94 35.39 -26.04
CA MET A 1 40.51 35.32 -25.61
C MET A 1 39.80 34.03 -26.03
N VAL A 2 40.51 32.93 -26.36
CA VAL A 2 39.87 31.65 -26.75
C VAL A 2 39.79 30.66 -25.58
N ALA A 3 40.72 30.74 -24.62
CA ALA A 3 40.76 29.85 -23.45
C ALA A 3 39.57 30.05 -22.48
N SER A 4 39.05 31.28 -22.38
CA SER A 4 37.94 31.62 -21.47
C SER A 4 36.60 31.05 -21.92
N ALA A 5 36.40 30.88 -23.23
CA ALA A 5 35.15 30.38 -23.80
C ALA A 5 34.98 28.86 -23.61
N LEU A 6 36.08 28.10 -23.71
CA LEU A 6 36.08 26.64 -23.47
C LEU A 6 35.85 26.28 -22.00
N ALA A 7 36.45 27.04 -21.07
CA ALA A 7 36.22 26.84 -19.64
C ALA A 7 34.76 27.13 -19.24
N ALA A 8 34.13 28.16 -19.81
CA ALA A 8 32.73 28.46 -19.57
C ALA A 8 31.79 27.35 -20.08
N LEU A 9 32.10 26.74 -21.23
CA LEU A 9 31.26 25.71 -21.86
C LEU A 9 31.28 24.37 -21.09
N VAL A 10 32.43 24.01 -20.50
CA VAL A 10 32.55 22.82 -19.63
C VAL A 10 31.81 23.03 -18.30
N ILE A 11 31.86 24.23 -17.72
CA ILE A 11 31.13 24.55 -16.48
C ILE A 11 29.61 24.54 -16.71
N VAL A 12 29.12 25.07 -17.84
CA VAL A 12 27.69 25.04 -18.20
C VAL A 12 27.20 23.61 -18.46
N ALA A 13 27.98 22.78 -19.15
CA ALA A 13 27.62 21.37 -19.37
C ALA A 13 27.64 20.52 -18.09
N ALA A 14 28.57 20.80 -17.16
CA ALA A 14 28.62 20.15 -15.86
C ALA A 14 27.45 20.57 -14.96
N LEU A 15 27.05 21.85 -15.00
CA LEU A 15 25.86 22.35 -14.29
C LEU A 15 24.57 21.71 -14.83
N ASP A 16 24.39 21.63 -16.16
CA ASP A 16 23.18 21.02 -16.75
C ASP A 16 23.03 19.52 -16.39
N THR A 17 24.15 18.81 -16.31
CA THR A 17 24.17 17.39 -15.93
C THR A 17 23.83 17.16 -14.45
N THR A 18 24.25 18.09 -13.58
CA THR A 18 23.99 18.01 -12.13
C THR A 18 22.51 18.20 -11.79
N TRP A 19 21.81 19.09 -12.50
CA TRP A 19 20.38 19.31 -12.31
C TRP A 19 19.53 18.13 -12.79
N ARG A 20 19.91 17.50 -13.92
CA ARG A 20 19.25 16.30 -14.43
C ARG A 20 19.42 15.11 -13.50
N GLY A 21 20.60 14.93 -12.91
CA GLY A 21 20.84 13.89 -11.90
C GLY A 21 19.98 14.04 -10.65
N LEU A 22 19.86 15.26 -10.12
CA LEU A 22 18.98 15.55 -8.98
C LEU A 22 17.49 15.36 -9.31
N PHE A 23 17.07 15.69 -10.52
CA PHE A 23 15.70 15.47 -10.98
C PHE A 23 15.38 13.98 -11.12
N LEU A 24 16.28 13.19 -11.73
CA LEU A 24 16.15 11.74 -11.85
C LEU A 24 16.14 11.05 -10.48
N ALA A 25 17.00 11.49 -9.55
CA ALA A 25 17.02 10.97 -8.19
C ALA A 25 15.70 11.25 -7.44
N LYS A 26 15.12 12.46 -7.58
CA LYS A 26 13.82 12.80 -6.99
C LYS A 26 12.67 11.99 -7.59
N LEU A 27 12.71 11.72 -8.89
CA LEU A 27 11.71 10.87 -9.56
C LEU A 27 11.80 9.42 -9.07
N ALA A 28 13.03 8.88 -9.01
CA ALA A 28 13.29 7.54 -8.50
C ALA A 28 12.89 7.37 -7.03
N GLN A 29 13.21 8.35 -6.18
CA GLN A 29 12.82 8.36 -4.77
C GLN A 29 11.30 8.31 -4.61
N LYS A 30 10.58 9.19 -5.32
CA LYS A 30 9.12 9.24 -5.30
C LYS A 30 8.49 7.90 -5.69
N GLN A 31 8.99 7.26 -6.75
CA GLN A 31 8.49 5.95 -7.21
C GLN A 31 8.81 4.82 -6.21
N PHE A 32 9.97 4.90 -5.53
CA PHE A 32 10.33 3.99 -4.44
C PHE A 32 9.40 4.13 -3.24
N ASP A 33 9.09 5.37 -2.84
CA ASP A 33 8.20 5.66 -1.72
C ASP A 33 6.82 5.06 -1.97
N GLU A 34 6.23 5.28 -3.16
CA GLU A 34 4.93 4.71 -3.52
C GLU A 34 4.93 3.18 -3.53
N THR A 35 5.95 2.55 -4.12
CA THR A 35 6.06 1.09 -4.12
C THR A 35 6.17 0.56 -2.69
N THR A 36 6.85 1.29 -1.81
CA THR A 36 6.99 0.95 -0.39
C THR A 36 5.66 1.06 0.34
N GLU A 37 4.91 2.14 0.13
CA GLU A 37 3.58 2.34 0.71
C GLU A 37 2.58 1.26 0.26
N LEU A 38 2.55 0.92 -1.04
CA LEU A 38 1.70 -0.14 -1.57
C LEU A 38 2.03 -1.52 -0.96
N ARG A 39 3.32 -1.83 -0.80
CA ARG A 39 3.77 -3.08 -0.15
C ARG A 39 3.44 -3.09 1.33
N ASN A 40 3.61 -1.96 2.03
CA ASN A 40 3.22 -1.82 3.43
C ASN A 40 1.73 -2.10 3.60
N ALA A 41 0.86 -1.51 2.77
CA ALA A 41 -0.58 -1.77 2.78
C ALA A 41 -0.89 -3.28 2.66
N ALA A 42 -0.32 -3.93 1.64
CA ALA A 42 -0.52 -5.35 1.39
C ALA A 42 0.00 -6.22 2.53
N GLN A 43 1.15 -5.90 3.12
CA GLN A 43 1.74 -6.64 4.25
C GLN A 43 0.88 -6.53 5.52
N TRP A 44 0.42 -5.34 5.88
CA TRP A 44 -0.44 -5.13 7.04
C TRP A 44 -1.75 -5.92 6.92
N VAL A 45 -2.44 -5.76 5.79
CA VAL A 45 -3.71 -6.48 5.53
C VAL A 45 -3.48 -7.99 5.51
N THR A 46 -2.43 -8.47 4.83
CA THR A 46 -2.12 -9.91 4.79
C THR A 46 -1.86 -10.48 6.18
N ARG A 47 -1.06 -9.77 7.00
CA ARG A 47 -0.70 -10.23 8.33
C ARG A 47 -1.91 -10.37 9.24
N ASP A 48 -2.84 -9.42 9.18
CA ASP A 48 -4.01 -9.44 10.05
C ASP A 48 -5.10 -10.40 9.54
N LEU A 49 -5.29 -10.50 8.22
CA LEU A 49 -6.21 -11.50 7.63
C LEU A 49 -5.78 -12.94 7.92
N ARG A 50 -4.47 -13.20 8.01
CA ARG A 50 -3.96 -14.52 8.45
C ARG A 50 -4.36 -14.87 9.89
N ARG A 51 -4.77 -13.87 10.68
CA ARG A 51 -5.30 -14.04 12.04
C ARG A 51 -6.80 -13.82 12.09
N ALA A 52 -7.47 -13.68 10.95
CA ALA A 52 -8.92 -13.51 10.92
C ALA A 52 -9.61 -14.86 11.18
N SER A 53 -10.76 -14.81 11.84
CA SER A 53 -11.68 -15.93 12.07
C SER A 53 -12.94 -15.81 11.22
N ALA A 54 -13.33 -14.59 10.86
CA ALA A 54 -14.49 -14.31 10.01
C ALA A 54 -14.34 -12.95 9.33
N VAL A 55 -14.89 -12.79 8.13
CA VAL A 55 -14.91 -11.52 7.39
C VAL A 55 -16.32 -10.96 7.47
N ALA A 56 -16.45 -9.71 7.92
CA ALA A 56 -17.75 -9.05 8.09
C ALA A 56 -18.10 -8.14 6.91
N GLU A 57 -17.11 -7.44 6.35
CA GLU A 57 -17.30 -6.51 5.23
C GLU A 57 -16.05 -6.53 4.35
N ALA A 58 -16.23 -6.60 3.03
CA ALA A 58 -15.15 -6.40 2.06
C ALA A 58 -15.72 -5.68 0.83
N GLY A 59 -15.27 -4.45 0.61
CA GLY A 59 -15.74 -3.64 -0.51
C GLY A 59 -14.79 -2.51 -0.88
N PRO A 60 -15.21 -1.58 -1.74
CA PRO A 60 -14.39 -0.42 -2.11
C PRO A 60 -14.05 0.44 -0.89
N GLY A 61 -12.76 0.61 -0.64
CA GLY A 61 -12.21 1.45 0.42
C GLY A 61 -12.36 0.90 1.84
N ARG A 62 -13.04 -0.23 2.05
CA ARG A 62 -13.32 -0.75 3.39
C ARG A 62 -13.23 -2.27 3.49
N LEU A 63 -12.64 -2.74 4.58
CA LEU A 63 -12.55 -4.14 4.96
C LEU A 63 -12.73 -4.24 6.47
N GLU A 64 -13.57 -5.15 6.93
CA GLU A 64 -13.82 -5.40 8.35
C GLU A 64 -13.88 -6.91 8.60
N PHE A 65 -13.19 -7.37 9.64
CA PHE A 65 -13.15 -8.78 10.01
C PHE A 65 -12.94 -8.96 11.51
N THR A 66 -13.31 -10.14 11.99
CA THR A 66 -13.05 -10.59 13.36
C THR A 66 -11.73 -11.32 13.39
N SER A 67 -10.88 -10.98 14.35
CA SER A 67 -9.63 -11.68 14.64
C SER A 67 -9.89 -13.00 15.38
N ALA A 68 -8.91 -13.91 15.39
CA ALA A 68 -8.94 -15.15 16.16
C ALA A 68 -9.11 -14.90 17.66
N ASP A 69 -8.62 -13.76 18.16
CA ASP A 69 -8.77 -13.33 19.55
C ASP A 69 -10.16 -12.71 19.83
N GLY A 70 -11.06 -12.70 18.84
CA GLY A 70 -12.42 -12.16 18.93
C GLY A 70 -12.55 -10.64 18.72
N GLY A 71 -11.43 -9.92 18.61
CA GLY A 71 -11.43 -8.48 18.36
C GLY A 71 -11.77 -8.10 16.91
N THR A 72 -12.44 -6.97 16.70
CA THR A 72 -12.72 -6.44 15.36
C THR A 72 -11.53 -5.64 14.83
N VAL A 73 -11.11 -5.94 13.61
CA VAL A 73 -10.12 -5.16 12.85
C VAL A 73 -10.80 -4.58 11.62
N ALA A 74 -10.64 -3.28 11.41
CA ALA A 74 -11.17 -2.57 10.26
C ALA A 74 -10.06 -1.82 9.51
N TYR A 75 -10.16 -1.81 8.19
CA TYR A 75 -9.35 -1.01 7.29
C TYR A 75 -10.28 -0.06 6.52
N ALA A 76 -9.88 1.21 6.43
CA ALA A 76 -10.60 2.22 5.68
C ALA A 76 -9.62 3.09 4.88
N LEU A 77 -9.96 3.39 3.62
CA LEU A 77 -9.29 4.40 2.83
C LEU A 77 -9.88 5.78 3.16
N ASP A 78 -9.04 6.66 3.69
CA ASP A 78 -9.43 7.99 4.17
C ASP A 78 -8.41 9.02 3.66
N GLY A 79 -8.84 9.92 2.77
CA GLY A 79 -7.98 10.98 2.22
C GLY A 79 -6.67 10.47 1.60
N GLY A 80 -6.70 9.31 0.92
CA GLY A 80 -5.53 8.67 0.32
C GLY A 80 -4.60 7.96 1.31
N SER A 81 -5.03 7.79 2.56
CA SER A 81 -4.34 7.00 3.58
C SER A 81 -5.15 5.75 3.89
N LEU A 82 -4.48 4.59 3.95
CA LEU A 82 -5.10 3.39 4.49
C LEU A 82 -4.96 3.41 6.01
N VAL A 83 -6.09 3.42 6.70
CA VAL A 83 -6.17 3.47 8.14
C VAL A 83 -6.67 2.15 8.69
N ARG A 84 -5.88 1.56 9.58
CA ARG A 84 -6.22 0.38 10.37
C ARG A 84 -6.81 0.80 11.71
N THR A 85 -7.90 0.17 12.12
CA THR A 85 -8.50 0.32 13.45
C THR A 85 -8.67 -1.05 14.09
N GLU A 86 -8.32 -1.18 15.37
CA GLU A 86 -8.50 -2.40 16.16
C GLU A 86 -8.84 -2.00 17.61
N GLY A 87 -10.08 -2.24 18.02
CA GLY A 87 -10.60 -1.66 19.26
C GLY A 87 -10.45 -0.13 19.28
N ALA A 88 -9.77 0.40 20.30
CA ALA A 88 -9.47 1.84 20.41
C ALA A 88 -8.22 2.29 19.64
N SER A 89 -7.43 1.36 19.10
CA SER A 89 -6.19 1.68 18.38
C SER A 89 -6.50 2.06 16.93
N ARG A 90 -6.01 3.23 16.49
CA ARG A 90 -6.12 3.71 15.10
C ARG A 90 -4.73 4.07 14.57
N ARG A 91 -4.38 3.58 13.38
CA ARG A 91 -3.06 3.78 12.76
C ARG A 91 -3.17 3.91 11.25
N THR A 92 -2.49 4.90 10.68
CA THR A 92 -2.20 4.94 9.23
C THR A 92 -1.11 3.93 8.90
N VAL A 93 -1.41 2.98 8.01
CA VAL A 93 -0.50 1.90 7.61
C VAL A 93 0.09 2.09 6.22
N ALA A 94 -0.54 2.93 5.39
CA ALA A 94 -0.02 3.35 4.10
C ALA A 94 -0.57 4.72 3.69
N LYS A 95 0.14 5.44 2.83
CA LYS A 95 -0.24 6.76 2.27
C LYS A 95 -0.07 6.81 0.75
N GLY A 96 -0.61 7.85 0.13
CA GLY A 96 -0.46 8.07 -1.32
C GLY A 96 -1.25 7.07 -2.16
N LEU A 97 -2.37 6.58 -1.61
CA LEU A 97 -3.27 5.66 -2.28
C LEU A 97 -4.40 6.44 -2.96
N THR A 98 -4.74 6.04 -4.17
CA THR A 98 -5.93 6.53 -4.89
C THR A 98 -7.11 5.57 -4.76
N ALA A 99 -6.83 4.28 -4.56
CA ALA A 99 -7.85 3.27 -4.34
C ALA A 99 -7.35 2.14 -3.43
N ALA A 100 -8.30 1.56 -2.71
CA ALA A 100 -8.18 0.29 -2.03
C ALA A 100 -9.45 -0.50 -2.34
N ALA A 101 -9.34 -1.67 -2.94
CA ALA A 101 -10.47 -2.50 -3.29
C ALA A 101 -10.33 -3.83 -2.55
N PHE A 102 -11.38 -4.19 -1.81
CA PHE A 102 -11.47 -5.46 -1.12
C PHE A 102 -12.62 -6.27 -1.68
N SER A 103 -12.42 -7.58 -1.78
CA SER A 103 -13.47 -8.52 -2.16
C SER A 103 -13.34 -9.80 -1.34
N ALA A 104 -14.48 -10.34 -0.93
CA ALA A 104 -14.58 -11.64 -0.26
C ALA A 104 -15.31 -12.62 -1.18
N ASP A 105 -14.72 -13.79 -1.41
CA ASP A 105 -15.32 -14.91 -2.12
C ASP A 105 -15.53 -16.06 -1.14
N GLU A 106 -16.77 -16.26 -0.70
CA GLU A 106 -17.15 -17.32 0.24
C GLU A 106 -17.16 -18.67 -0.46
N ARG A 107 -16.52 -19.66 0.17
CA ARG A 107 -16.47 -21.05 -0.32
C ARG A 107 -16.65 -22.02 0.83
N GLU A 108 -16.89 -23.27 0.51
CA GLU A 108 -16.92 -24.32 1.53
C GLU A 108 -15.60 -24.33 2.33
N GLY A 109 -15.70 -24.21 3.64
CA GLY A 109 -14.55 -24.21 4.56
C GLY A 109 -13.86 -22.85 4.79
N GLY A 110 -14.31 -21.75 4.18
CA GLY A 110 -13.74 -20.43 4.45
C GLY A 110 -14.01 -19.35 3.40
N VAL A 111 -13.23 -18.27 3.46
CA VAL A 111 -13.40 -17.10 2.60
C VAL A 111 -12.05 -16.72 1.97
N LEU A 112 -12.02 -16.54 0.66
CA LEU A 112 -10.86 -15.97 -0.02
C LEU A 112 -11.02 -14.44 -0.08
N VAL A 113 -10.21 -13.73 0.69
CA VAL A 113 -10.17 -12.26 0.69
C VAL A 113 -9.09 -11.78 -0.26
N THR A 114 -9.46 -10.95 -1.24
CA THR A 114 -8.53 -10.24 -2.10
C THR A 114 -8.48 -8.78 -1.70
N ALA A 115 -7.28 -8.21 -1.64
CA ALA A 115 -7.04 -6.79 -1.45
C ALA A 115 -6.18 -6.26 -2.59
N GLU A 116 -6.60 -5.15 -3.19
CA GLU A 116 -5.90 -4.46 -4.27
C GLU A 116 -5.73 -2.99 -3.93
N PHE A 117 -4.51 -2.47 -4.07
CA PHE A 117 -4.15 -1.10 -3.74
C PHE A 117 -3.58 -0.41 -4.97
N THR A 118 -4.03 0.81 -5.23
CA THR A 118 -3.54 1.65 -6.33
C THR A 118 -2.96 2.94 -5.76
N GLY A 119 -1.76 3.29 -6.21
CA GLY A 119 -1.04 4.49 -5.81
C GLY A 119 -1.34 5.68 -6.72
N GLU A 120 -0.96 6.88 -6.27
CA GLU A 120 -1.13 8.14 -7.01
C GLU A 120 -0.42 8.20 -8.36
N ARG A 121 0.63 7.41 -8.59
CA ARG A 121 1.33 7.39 -9.88
C ARG A 121 1.03 6.13 -10.69
N GLY A 122 -0.05 5.43 -10.33
CA GLY A 122 -0.55 4.28 -11.07
C GLY A 122 0.12 2.96 -10.71
N GLY A 123 0.98 2.91 -9.69
CA GLY A 123 1.45 1.64 -9.14
C GLY A 123 0.29 0.84 -8.57
N ASN A 124 0.29 -0.48 -8.73
CA ASN A 124 -0.74 -1.37 -8.21
C ASN A 124 -0.11 -2.58 -7.52
N VAL A 125 -0.67 -2.96 -6.37
CA VAL A 125 -0.29 -4.18 -5.65
C VAL A 125 -1.57 -4.93 -5.24
N ARG A 126 -1.60 -6.22 -5.54
CA ARG A 126 -2.69 -7.13 -5.18
C ARG A 126 -2.17 -8.27 -4.31
N THR A 127 -2.96 -8.66 -3.31
CA THR A 127 -2.72 -9.82 -2.44
C THR A 127 -4.02 -10.57 -2.20
N ALA A 128 -3.93 -11.86 -1.90
CA ALA A 128 -5.06 -12.68 -1.54
C ALA A 128 -4.72 -13.58 -0.34
N VAL A 129 -5.68 -13.71 0.59
CA VAL A 129 -5.52 -14.50 1.82
C VAL A 129 -6.76 -15.35 2.01
N TRP A 130 -6.53 -16.64 2.26
CA TRP A 130 -7.57 -17.55 2.68
C TRP A 130 -7.81 -17.40 4.19
N VAL A 131 -9.05 -17.16 4.56
CA VAL A 131 -9.53 -17.11 5.95
C VAL A 131 -10.35 -18.38 6.19
N PRO A 132 -9.86 -19.34 6.99
CA PRO A 132 -10.61 -20.56 7.27
C PRO A 132 -11.87 -20.25 8.07
N ALA A 133 -12.95 -20.98 7.82
CA ALA A 133 -14.14 -20.91 8.66
C ALA A 133 -13.77 -21.33 10.09
N ALA A 134 -14.33 -20.63 11.09
CA ALA A 134 -14.20 -21.08 12.47
C ALA A 134 -14.68 -22.52 12.56
N SER A 135 -13.80 -23.43 12.95
CA SER A 135 -14.16 -24.84 13.16
C SER A 135 -15.18 -24.88 14.29
N GLY A 136 -16.46 -24.99 13.93
CA GLY A 136 -17.49 -25.38 14.89
C GLY A 136 -17.05 -26.70 15.51
N GLY A 137 -16.81 -26.70 16.82
CA GLY A 137 -16.54 -27.93 17.55
C GLY A 137 -17.68 -28.90 17.30
N ILE A 138 -17.35 -30.03 16.68
CA ILE A 138 -18.20 -31.22 16.66
C ILE A 138 -17.96 -31.95 17.99
#